data_AF-A0A914C5I5-F1
#
_entry.id   AF-A0A914C5I5-F1
#
_cell.length_a   1.000
_cell.length_b   1.000
_cell.length_c   1.000
_cell.angle_alpha   90.00
_cell.angle_beta   90.00
_cell.angle_gamma   90.00
#
_symmetry.space_group_name_H-M   'P 1'
#
loop_
_entity.id
_entity.type
_entity.pdbx_description
1 polymer ?
#
loop_
_entity_poly.entity_id
_entity_poly.type
_entity_poly.pdbx_seq_one_letter_code
_entity_poly.pdbx_strand_id
1 'polypeptide(L)'
;MNGNGHRLWWRRVTIVSFLLIILEVGKVFGEHACHSCMAHCKTFPNGKLDPATCDCVGNSTCYADDCFVKVEIFPEETTAIIQKGCIKGLPKGSPGCHYAGQAESVHCYCSGEYCNEKLNLNFYTPKPLPTIECCECSELHEDKCPETKCLRTCRGNYCLIDFDGVEQGCGIGVPRLQNFLRLPHYPEHQGETFCARYQATLSTVVHGCVCTNPSGQCNEINKTRSYQLKNVIDRKVDDQNYCYSLHQKSKTPFTEVVFRQADTCEGHYCFVSMTTSELVIESEHQRENTRGHQDFVGLARPRYEILAGCLKVDDDKKITLGCTTEFSNSNEPIAIHCICDSHLCNYYHLLVNMFILDPEMDQEITGNLILR
;
A
#
# COMPACT_ATOMS: atom_id res chain seq x y z
N MET A 1 -24.20 -59.26 -40.50
CA MET A 1 -22.85 -59.19 -39.89
C MET A 1 -22.35 -57.76 -40.00
N ASN A 2 -21.65 -57.29 -38.96
CA ASN A 2 -20.99 -55.99 -38.81
C ASN A 2 -21.86 -54.76 -38.48
N GLY A 3 -21.86 -54.40 -37.20
CA GLY A 3 -22.33 -53.10 -36.72
C GLY A 3 -22.05 -52.96 -35.23
N ASN A 4 -20.78 -52.81 -34.82
CA ASN A 4 -20.39 -52.45 -33.45
C ASN A 4 -18.90 -52.03 -33.33
N GLY A 5 -18.39 -51.23 -34.26
CA GLY A 5 -16.97 -50.80 -34.25
C GLY A 5 -16.69 -49.34 -33.85
N HIS A 6 -17.66 -48.44 -33.98
CA HIS A 6 -17.36 -46.99 -34.03
C HIS A 6 -17.63 -46.18 -32.75
N ARG A 7 -18.24 -46.76 -31.70
CA ARG A 7 -18.56 -46.00 -30.46
C ARG A 7 -17.48 -46.01 -29.38
N LEU A 8 -16.44 -46.83 -29.50
CA LEU A 8 -15.40 -46.92 -28.46
C LEU A 8 -14.25 -45.92 -28.62
N TRP A 9 -14.07 -45.31 -29.79
CA TRP A 9 -12.92 -44.44 -30.05
C TRP A 9 -13.13 -43.00 -29.56
N TRP A 10 -14.35 -42.47 -29.66
CA TRP A 10 -14.66 -41.10 -29.21
C TRP A 10 -14.58 -40.93 -27.68
N ARG A 11 -14.94 -41.95 -26.89
CA ARG A 11 -14.87 -41.87 -25.42
C ARG A 11 -13.44 -41.81 -24.86
N ARG A 12 -12.44 -42.31 -25.59
CA ARG A 12 -11.04 -42.27 -25.12
C ARG A 12 -10.37 -40.92 -25.40
N VAL A 13 -10.75 -40.23 -26.47
CA VAL A 13 -10.17 -38.91 -26.81
C VAL A 13 -10.69 -37.81 -25.87
N THR A 14 -11.97 -37.85 -25.48
CA THR A 14 -12.54 -36.82 -24.58
C THR A 14 -12.01 -36.90 -23.15
N ILE A 15 -11.71 -38.11 -22.65
CA ILE A 15 -11.20 -38.30 -21.28
C ILE A 15 -9.75 -37.80 -21.16
N VAL A 16 -8.93 -37.97 -22.21
CA VAL A 16 -7.54 -37.49 -22.20
C VAL A 16 -7.47 -35.96 -22.28
N SER A 17 -8.35 -35.31 -23.05
CA SER A 17 -8.46 -33.84 -23.06
C SER A 17 -8.96 -33.26 -21.75
N PHE A 18 -9.89 -33.93 -21.04
CA PHE A 18 -10.34 -33.48 -19.72
C PHE A 18 -9.25 -33.63 -18.64
N LEU A 19 -8.43 -34.70 -18.69
CA LEU A 19 -7.30 -34.90 -17.77
C LEU A 19 -6.16 -33.89 -18.00
N LEU A 20 -5.90 -33.49 -19.24
CA LEU A 20 -4.94 -32.42 -19.54
C LEU A 20 -5.42 -31.03 -19.10
N ILE A 21 -6.73 -30.75 -19.17
CA ILE A 21 -7.31 -29.50 -18.64
C ILE A 21 -7.23 -29.48 -17.11
N ILE A 22 -7.47 -30.60 -16.42
CA ILE A 22 -7.33 -30.68 -14.95
C ILE A 22 -5.86 -30.55 -14.51
N LEU A 23 -4.90 -31.00 -15.33
CA LEU A 23 -3.45 -30.84 -15.06
C LEU A 23 -2.94 -29.40 -15.23
N GLU A 24 -3.59 -28.55 -16.04
CA GLU A 24 -3.25 -27.11 -16.11
C GLU A 24 -3.96 -26.25 -15.05
N VAL A 25 -5.05 -26.74 -14.45
CA VAL A 25 -5.74 -26.04 -13.34
C VAL A 25 -5.03 -26.26 -12.00
N GLY A 26 -4.13 -27.24 -11.93
CA GLY A 26 -3.22 -27.46 -10.81
C GLY A 26 -1.96 -26.60 -10.84
N LYS A 27 -2.03 -25.33 -11.31
CA LYS A 27 -1.03 -24.34 -10.87
C LYS A 27 -1.25 -24.17 -9.37
N VAL A 28 -0.58 -25.04 -8.60
CA VAL A 28 -0.17 -24.73 -7.24
C VAL A 28 0.39 -23.32 -7.34
N PHE A 29 -0.34 -22.34 -6.80
CA PHE A 29 0.19 -21.01 -6.56
C PHE A 29 1.42 -21.26 -5.67
N GLY A 30 2.58 -21.29 -6.31
CA GLY A 30 3.81 -21.67 -5.65
C GLY A 30 4.16 -20.56 -4.69
N GLU A 31 4.02 -20.82 -3.40
CA GLU A 31 4.58 -19.91 -2.39
C GLU A 31 6.08 -19.79 -2.66
N HIS A 32 6.56 -18.58 -2.85
CA HIS A 32 7.96 -18.24 -3.02
C HIS A 32 8.63 -18.05 -1.68
N ALA A 33 9.85 -18.57 -1.53
CA ALA A 33 10.69 -18.25 -0.39
C ALA A 33 11.23 -16.82 -0.53
N CYS A 34 11.11 -16.01 0.51
CA CYS A 34 11.66 -14.65 0.55
C CYS A 34 12.67 -14.50 1.69
N HIS A 35 13.67 -13.62 1.51
CA HIS A 35 14.46 -13.17 2.64
C HIS A 35 13.59 -12.38 3.60
N SER A 36 13.71 -12.68 4.89
CA SER A 36 12.95 -11.99 5.91
C SER A 36 13.86 -11.55 7.05
N CYS A 37 14.01 -10.25 7.18
CA CYS A 37 15.02 -9.65 8.05
C CYS A 37 14.82 -8.15 8.22
N MET A 38 15.49 -7.62 9.23
CA MET A 38 15.65 -6.19 9.45
C MET A 38 17.13 -5.90 9.63
N ALA A 39 17.61 -4.84 9.00
CA ALA A 39 18.94 -4.30 9.22
C ALA A 39 18.92 -2.77 9.19
N HIS A 40 19.96 -2.14 9.73
CA HIS A 40 20.24 -0.74 9.50
C HIS A 40 21.61 -0.61 8.84
N CYS A 41 21.81 0.46 8.09
CA CYS A 41 23.06 0.73 7.38
C CYS A 41 23.31 2.24 7.31
N LYS A 42 24.56 2.62 7.01
CA LYS A 42 24.90 4.03 6.82
C LYS A 42 24.49 4.48 5.42
N THR A 43 24.16 5.77 5.31
CA THR A 43 23.94 6.43 4.02
C THR A 43 25.06 7.42 3.75
N PHE A 44 25.33 7.66 2.47
CA PHE A 44 26.18 8.76 2.06
C PHE A 44 25.51 10.11 2.37
N PRO A 45 26.29 11.22 2.46
CA PRO A 45 25.74 12.56 2.71
C PRO A 45 24.71 13.05 1.68
N ASN A 46 24.65 12.41 0.51
CA ASN A 46 23.66 12.68 -0.53
C ASN A 46 22.39 11.80 -0.41
N GLY A 47 22.20 11.13 0.73
CA GLY A 47 21.05 10.25 0.99
C GLY A 47 21.11 8.89 0.28
N LYS A 48 22.16 8.59 -0.51
CA LYS A 48 22.28 7.29 -1.17
C LYS A 48 22.68 6.21 -0.17
N LEU A 49 22.08 5.03 -0.33
CA LEU A 49 22.43 3.84 0.44
C LEU A 49 23.88 3.41 0.13
N ASP A 50 24.63 3.02 1.15
CA ASP A 50 25.90 2.32 0.94
C ASP A 50 25.64 0.87 0.52
N PRO A 51 25.86 0.50 -0.76
CA PRO A 51 25.50 -0.81 -1.27
C PRO A 51 26.29 -1.96 -0.62
N ALA A 52 27.42 -1.67 0.04
CA ALA A 52 28.22 -2.69 0.73
C ALA A 52 27.55 -3.15 2.04
N THR A 53 26.94 -2.23 2.77
CA THR A 53 26.41 -2.46 4.12
C THR A 53 24.88 -2.50 4.17
N CYS A 54 24.20 -1.93 3.18
CA CYS A 54 22.75 -1.89 3.07
C CYS A 54 22.19 -3.18 2.45
N ASP A 55 22.25 -4.27 3.20
CA ASP A 55 21.48 -5.48 2.89
C ASP A 55 21.27 -6.37 4.12
N CYS A 56 20.25 -7.21 4.09
CA CYS A 56 20.13 -8.33 4.99
C CYS A 56 19.72 -9.59 4.22
N VAL A 57 20.45 -10.67 4.47
CA VAL A 57 20.32 -11.97 3.81
C VAL A 57 20.37 -13.03 4.90
N GLY A 58 19.44 -13.98 4.90
CA GLY A 58 19.59 -15.23 5.66
C GLY A 58 19.28 -15.22 7.17
N ASN A 59 18.69 -14.16 7.74
CA ASN A 59 18.27 -14.22 9.17
C ASN A 59 17.01 -15.09 9.38
N SER A 60 16.05 -15.05 8.44
CA SER A 60 14.90 -15.94 8.41
C SER A 60 14.30 -15.99 7.01
N THR A 61 13.43 -16.96 6.76
CA THR A 61 12.71 -17.14 5.50
C THR A 61 11.22 -17.17 5.78
N CYS A 62 10.45 -16.53 4.91
CA CYS A 62 9.00 -16.61 4.90
C CYS A 62 8.54 -17.11 3.52
N TYR A 63 7.28 -17.54 3.41
CA TYR A 63 6.70 -18.09 2.18
C TYR A 63 5.40 -17.35 1.85
N ALA A 64 5.32 -16.83 0.63
CA ALA A 64 4.13 -16.15 0.10
C ALA A 64 4.19 -16.02 -1.41
N ASP A 65 3.15 -15.47 -2.02
CA ASP A 65 3.11 -15.22 -3.45
C ASP A 65 4.22 -14.27 -3.95
N ASP A 66 4.72 -13.38 -3.11
CA ASP A 66 5.66 -12.33 -3.46
C ASP A 66 6.49 -11.88 -2.26
N CYS A 67 7.60 -11.21 -2.55
CA CYS A 67 8.51 -10.65 -1.56
C CYS A 67 8.47 -9.11 -1.59
N PHE A 68 8.76 -8.49 -0.45
CA PHE A 68 8.90 -7.04 -0.36
C PHE A 68 10.25 -6.63 0.25
N VAL A 69 10.65 -5.38 -0.03
CA VAL A 69 11.67 -4.62 0.69
C VAL A 69 11.16 -3.22 0.97
N LYS A 70 11.23 -2.78 2.21
CA LYS A 70 11.03 -1.38 2.62
C LYS A 70 12.35 -0.80 3.06
N VAL A 71 12.66 0.39 2.53
CA VAL A 71 13.84 1.16 2.92
C VAL A 71 13.38 2.53 3.41
N GLU A 72 13.66 2.83 4.68
CA GLU A 72 13.43 4.15 5.26
C GLU A 72 14.79 4.81 5.51
N ILE A 73 14.99 5.99 4.94
CA ILE A 73 16.22 6.77 4.98
C ILE A 73 16.02 7.94 5.94
N PHE A 74 17.00 8.16 6.80
CA PHE A 74 17.02 9.21 7.80
C PHE A 74 18.23 10.10 7.50
N PRO A 75 18.03 11.17 6.69
CA PRO A 75 19.15 11.95 6.14
C PRO A 75 19.96 12.66 7.21
N GLU A 76 19.31 13.16 8.26
CA GLU A 76 19.97 13.88 9.36
C GLU A 76 20.92 12.97 10.15
N GLU A 77 20.49 11.73 10.39
CA GLU A 77 21.24 10.70 11.10
C GLU A 77 22.17 9.89 10.20
N THR A 78 22.19 10.17 8.89
CA THR A 78 22.98 9.44 7.87
C THR A 78 22.81 7.91 7.95
N THR A 79 21.58 7.48 8.22
CA THR A 79 21.24 6.08 8.51
C THR A 79 20.02 5.67 7.70
N ALA A 80 19.95 4.41 7.32
CA ALA A 80 18.79 3.81 6.68
C ALA A 80 18.41 2.50 7.37
N ILE A 81 17.13 2.17 7.33
CA ILE A 81 16.54 0.93 7.83
C ILE A 81 16.03 0.13 6.64
N ILE A 82 16.38 -1.14 6.57
CA ILE A 82 15.90 -2.09 5.57
C ILE A 82 15.06 -3.15 6.27
N GLN A 83 13.84 -3.34 5.79
CA GLN A 83 12.93 -4.39 6.25
C GLN A 83 12.51 -5.24 5.06
N LYS A 84 12.76 -6.54 5.13
CA LYS A 84 12.39 -7.53 4.11
C LYS A 84 11.39 -8.52 4.66
N GLY A 85 10.55 -9.04 3.78
CA GLY A 85 9.64 -10.12 4.13
C GLY A 85 8.76 -10.54 2.98
N CYS A 86 7.62 -11.11 3.34
CA CYS A 86 6.66 -11.70 2.43
C CYS A 86 5.39 -10.88 2.35
N ILE A 87 4.72 -10.92 1.20
CA ILE A 87 3.43 -10.27 1.00
C ILE A 87 2.41 -11.25 0.39
N LYS A 88 1.24 -11.35 1.04
CA LYS A 88 0.08 -12.15 0.55
C LYS A 88 -1.09 -11.22 0.21
N GLY A 89 -1.93 -11.65 -0.72
CA GLY A 89 -3.17 -10.94 -1.10
C GLY A 89 -2.99 -9.88 -2.20
N LEU A 90 -4.03 -9.06 -2.45
CA LEU A 90 -4.14 -8.23 -3.66
C LEU A 90 -4.33 -6.74 -3.38
N PRO A 91 -3.90 -5.87 -4.31
CA PRO A 91 -2.73 -5.95 -5.17
C PRO A 91 -1.48 -5.45 -4.44
N LYS A 92 -0.32 -5.83 -4.97
CA LYS A 92 0.95 -5.79 -4.24
C LYS A 92 1.79 -4.56 -4.56
N GLY A 93 1.35 -3.72 -5.50
CA GLY A 93 2.15 -2.65 -6.08
C GLY A 93 2.81 -3.08 -7.39
N SER A 94 3.54 -2.15 -8.02
CA SER A 94 4.28 -2.44 -9.25
C SER A 94 5.61 -3.15 -8.94
N PRO A 95 6.02 -4.15 -9.74
CA PRO A 95 7.27 -4.85 -9.52
C PRO A 95 8.48 -3.92 -9.67
N GLY A 96 9.49 -4.11 -8.81
CA GLY A 96 10.65 -3.23 -8.67
C GLY A 96 10.48 -2.21 -7.55
N CYS A 97 11.44 -1.29 -7.46
CA CYS A 97 11.50 -0.29 -6.39
C CYS A 97 10.90 1.05 -6.83
N HIS A 98 10.17 1.68 -5.92
CA HIS A 98 9.54 2.99 -6.11
C HIS A 98 9.64 3.81 -4.83
N TYR A 99 9.80 5.13 -4.96
CA TYR A 99 9.60 6.03 -3.83
C TYR A 99 8.13 5.97 -3.38
N ALA A 100 7.90 6.00 -2.07
CA ALA A 100 6.58 5.92 -1.45
C ALA A 100 6.15 7.31 -0.94
N GLY A 101 5.84 8.20 -1.88
CA GLY A 101 5.41 9.58 -1.67
C GLY A 101 6.52 10.59 -1.37
N GLN A 102 7.65 10.13 -0.83
CA GLN A 102 8.80 10.95 -0.44
C GLN A 102 10.13 10.26 -0.81
N ALA A 103 11.21 11.02 -0.90
CA ALA A 103 12.53 10.50 -1.31
C ALA A 103 13.17 9.58 -0.25
N GLU A 104 12.72 9.72 1.00
CA GLU A 104 13.23 9.01 2.16
C GLU A 104 12.63 7.62 2.33
N SER A 105 11.59 7.27 1.57
CA SER A 105 10.86 6.01 1.73
C SER A 105 10.80 5.29 0.39
N VAL A 106 11.38 4.09 0.32
CA VAL A 106 11.42 3.25 -0.89
C VAL A 106 10.75 1.91 -0.60
N HIS A 107 9.80 1.55 -1.45
CA HIS A 107 9.11 0.26 -1.40
C HIS A 107 9.44 -0.53 -2.67
N CYS A 108 9.85 -1.78 -2.50
CA CYS A 108 10.14 -2.70 -3.58
C CYS A 108 9.27 -3.95 -3.44
N TYR A 109 8.77 -4.45 -4.57
CA TYR A 109 8.05 -5.72 -4.66
C TYR A 109 8.62 -6.58 -5.78
N CYS A 110 8.62 -7.89 -5.60
CA CYS A 110 9.07 -8.84 -6.63
C CYS A 110 8.47 -10.22 -6.41
N SER A 111 8.46 -11.02 -7.49
CA SER A 111 8.02 -12.41 -7.48
C SER A 111 9.19 -13.35 -7.76
N GLY A 112 9.12 -14.56 -7.21
CA GLY A 112 10.12 -15.62 -7.38
C GLY A 112 11.00 -15.82 -6.14
N GLU A 113 11.68 -16.98 -6.11
CA GLU A 113 12.54 -17.38 -5.00
C GLU A 113 13.64 -16.34 -4.71
N TYR A 114 13.68 -15.86 -3.47
CA TYR A 114 14.65 -14.91 -2.96
C TYR A 114 14.83 -13.68 -3.86
N CYS A 115 13.77 -13.26 -4.56
CA CYS A 115 13.84 -12.14 -5.49
C CYS A 115 14.18 -10.81 -4.79
N ASN A 116 13.97 -10.72 -3.47
CA ASN A 116 14.19 -9.52 -2.67
C ASN A 116 15.66 -9.34 -2.21
N GLU A 117 16.61 -9.91 -2.94
CA GLU A 117 18.03 -9.59 -2.83
C GLU A 117 18.35 -8.25 -3.49
N LYS A 118 19.33 -7.52 -2.93
CA LYS A 118 19.69 -6.20 -3.46
C LYS A 118 20.07 -6.21 -4.93
N LEU A 119 20.77 -7.26 -5.40
CA LEU A 119 21.22 -7.36 -6.79
C LEU A 119 20.04 -7.49 -7.76
N ASN A 120 19.05 -8.30 -7.39
CA ASN A 120 17.83 -8.50 -8.18
C ASN A 120 16.95 -7.23 -8.21
N LEU A 121 17.04 -6.41 -7.16
CA LEU A 121 16.32 -5.13 -7.03
C LEU A 121 17.17 -3.90 -7.36
N ASN A 122 18.26 -4.05 -8.12
CA ASN A 122 19.12 -2.95 -8.55
C ASN A 122 19.57 -2.03 -7.39
N PHE A 123 20.05 -2.63 -6.31
CA PHE A 123 20.49 -1.95 -5.08
C PHE A 123 19.42 -1.04 -4.48
N TYR A 124 18.16 -1.45 -4.57
CA TYR A 124 16.98 -0.71 -4.11
C TYR A 124 16.80 0.65 -4.80
N THR A 125 17.44 0.87 -5.94
CA THR A 125 17.33 2.11 -6.69
C THR A 125 15.93 2.21 -7.30
N PRO A 126 15.14 3.25 -6.94
CA PRO A 126 13.80 3.40 -7.48
C PRO A 126 13.82 3.60 -9.00
N LYS A 127 12.84 3.03 -9.68
CA LYS A 127 12.64 3.28 -11.11
C LYS A 127 12.33 4.76 -11.33
N PRO A 128 13.00 5.40 -12.31
CA PRO A 128 12.69 6.79 -12.63
C PRO A 128 11.26 6.89 -13.13
N LEU A 129 10.49 7.80 -12.56
CA LEU A 129 9.17 8.18 -13.03
C LEU A 129 9.25 9.55 -13.73
N PRO A 130 8.35 9.84 -14.68
CA PRO A 130 8.28 11.15 -15.32
C PRO A 130 8.22 12.27 -14.29
N THR A 131 9.02 13.31 -14.50
CA THR A 131 8.98 14.51 -13.66
C THR A 131 8.01 15.51 -14.28
N ILE A 132 7.15 16.06 -13.43
CA ILE A 132 6.21 17.12 -13.77
C ILE A 132 6.43 18.33 -12.86
N GLU A 133 6.05 19.49 -13.33
CA GLU A 133 6.09 20.74 -12.56
C GLU A 133 4.67 21.04 -12.05
N CYS A 134 4.54 21.40 -10.77
CA CYS A 134 3.26 21.57 -10.07
C CYS A 134 3.19 22.93 -9.40
N CYS A 135 1.99 23.46 -9.15
CA CYS A 135 1.84 24.57 -8.22
C CYS A 135 2.23 24.13 -6.81
N GLU A 136 2.90 25.01 -6.06
CA GLU A 136 3.25 24.83 -4.65
C GLU A 136 2.74 26.01 -3.83
N CYS A 137 2.00 25.74 -2.77
CA CYS A 137 1.52 26.73 -1.80
C CYS A 137 1.01 26.04 -0.54
N SER A 138 1.12 26.71 0.60
CA SER A 138 0.63 26.22 1.88
C SER A 138 0.29 27.41 2.79
N GLU A 139 -0.93 27.46 3.31
CA GLU A 139 -1.33 28.52 4.25
C GLU A 139 -0.53 28.49 5.56
N LEU A 140 0.06 27.34 5.95
CA LEU A 140 1.00 27.23 7.08
C LEU A 140 2.24 28.11 6.91
N HIS A 141 2.62 28.38 5.66
CA HIS A 141 3.73 29.27 5.31
C HIS A 141 3.27 30.67 4.94
N GLU A 142 2.03 31.05 5.30
CA GLU A 142 1.39 32.33 4.96
C GLU A 142 1.19 32.56 3.44
N ASP A 143 1.48 31.53 2.62
CA ASP A 143 1.29 31.52 1.18
C ASP A 143 -0.14 31.10 0.86
N LYS A 144 -1.05 32.07 0.66
CA LYS A 144 -2.40 31.75 0.15
C LYS A 144 -2.30 31.13 -1.24
N CYS A 145 -2.85 29.94 -1.39
CA CYS A 145 -2.91 29.26 -2.67
C CYS A 145 -3.70 30.10 -3.70
N PRO A 146 -3.04 30.63 -4.74
CA PRO A 146 -3.71 31.49 -5.70
C PRO A 146 -4.72 30.67 -6.52
N GLU A 147 -5.91 31.23 -6.70
CA GLU A 147 -6.96 30.59 -7.52
C GLU A 147 -6.57 30.50 -9.01
N THR A 148 -5.65 31.35 -9.45
CA THR A 148 -5.16 31.39 -10.83
C THR A 148 -3.65 31.65 -10.85
N LYS A 149 -2.90 30.83 -11.61
CA LYS A 149 -1.45 30.89 -11.80
C LYS A 149 -0.64 30.59 -10.52
N CYS A 150 0.24 29.59 -10.59
CA CYS A 150 1.13 29.25 -9.50
C CYS A 150 2.08 30.42 -9.19
N LEU A 151 2.17 30.84 -7.93
CA LEU A 151 3.20 31.78 -7.47
C LEU A 151 4.56 31.10 -7.30
N ARG A 152 4.53 29.84 -6.83
CA ARG A 152 5.67 28.96 -6.70
C ARG A 152 5.38 27.64 -7.40
N THR A 153 6.43 27.01 -7.89
CA THR A 153 6.35 25.69 -8.50
C THR A 153 7.33 24.74 -7.85
N CYS A 154 6.95 23.46 -7.82
CA CYS A 154 7.80 22.38 -7.38
C CYS A 154 7.86 21.28 -8.46
N ARG A 155 8.85 20.40 -8.37
CA ARG A 155 9.04 19.30 -9.32
C ARG A 155 8.93 17.96 -8.61
N GLY A 156 8.06 17.09 -9.12
CA GLY A 156 7.83 15.76 -8.57
C GLY A 156 7.33 14.80 -9.64
N ASN A 157 6.84 13.63 -9.23
CA ASN A 157 6.23 12.64 -10.12
C ASN A 157 4.72 12.79 -10.24
N TYR A 158 4.11 13.56 -9.34
CA TYR A 158 2.70 13.89 -9.34
C TYR A 158 2.45 15.18 -8.58
N CYS A 159 1.37 15.89 -8.92
CA CYS A 159 0.92 17.03 -8.15
C CYS A 159 -0.14 16.61 -7.13
N LEU A 160 -0.12 17.24 -5.97
CA LEU A 160 -1.07 17.07 -4.88
C LEU A 160 -1.90 18.35 -4.76
N ILE A 161 -3.19 18.18 -4.49
CA ILE A 161 -4.07 19.25 -4.02
C ILE A 161 -5.05 18.70 -2.98
N ASP A 162 -5.11 19.37 -1.84
CA ASP A 162 -6.13 19.13 -0.81
C ASP A 162 -7.51 19.70 -1.25
N PHE A 163 -8.64 19.17 -0.74
CA PHE A 163 -9.98 19.64 -1.18
C PHE A 163 -10.31 21.02 -0.61
N ASP A 164 -9.75 21.35 0.55
CA ASP A 164 -9.88 22.69 1.11
C ASP A 164 -9.04 23.72 0.32
N GLY A 165 -8.14 23.24 -0.57
CA GLY A 165 -7.28 24.08 -1.40
C GLY A 165 -6.22 24.83 -0.61
N VAL A 166 -6.04 24.47 0.66
CA VAL A 166 -5.10 25.09 1.61
C VAL A 166 -3.66 24.67 1.30
N GLU A 167 -3.49 23.47 0.73
CA GLU A 167 -2.19 22.90 0.40
C GLU A 167 -2.18 22.38 -1.05
N GLN A 168 -1.16 22.82 -1.79
CA GLN A 168 -0.78 22.28 -3.08
C GLN A 168 0.71 22.00 -3.10
N GLY A 169 1.10 20.93 -3.79
CA GLY A 169 2.51 20.62 -3.96
C GLY A 169 2.72 19.48 -4.94
N CYS A 170 3.84 18.80 -4.77
CA CYS A 170 4.21 17.64 -5.57
C CYS A 170 4.83 16.57 -4.67
N GLY A 171 4.66 15.31 -5.06
CA GLY A 171 5.29 14.20 -4.37
C GLY A 171 6.24 13.42 -5.28
N ILE A 172 7.05 12.57 -4.67
CA ILE A 172 8.06 11.76 -5.35
C ILE A 172 7.61 10.29 -5.32
N GLY A 173 7.79 9.60 -6.45
CA GLY A 173 7.40 8.20 -6.59
C GLY A 173 5.92 7.99 -6.84
N VAL A 174 5.38 6.96 -6.18
CA VAL A 174 3.96 6.62 -6.24
C VAL A 174 3.27 7.21 -5.00
N PRO A 175 2.10 7.87 -5.15
CA PRO A 175 1.44 8.55 -4.03
C PRO A 175 1.04 7.59 -2.91
N ARG A 176 1.27 7.96 -1.65
CA ARG A 176 0.94 7.14 -0.47
C ARG A 176 -0.54 6.75 -0.38
N LEU A 177 -1.46 7.71 -0.55
CA LEU A 177 -2.89 7.42 -0.52
C LEU A 177 -3.30 6.50 -1.68
N GLN A 178 -2.66 6.63 -2.84
CA GLN A 178 -2.92 5.77 -3.99
C GLN A 178 -2.25 4.39 -3.87
N ASN A 179 -1.14 4.28 -3.12
CA ASN A 179 -0.58 3.00 -2.68
C ASN A 179 -1.52 2.30 -1.68
N PHE A 180 -2.21 3.07 -0.83
CA PHE A 180 -3.27 2.54 0.03
C PHE A 180 -4.49 2.09 -0.78
N LEU A 181 -4.90 2.87 -1.79
CA LEU A 181 -5.94 2.51 -2.76
C LEU A 181 -5.51 1.46 -3.78
N ARG A 182 -4.21 1.11 -3.75
CA ARG A 182 -3.68 -0.06 -4.42
C ARG A 182 -3.87 -0.01 -5.94
N LEU A 183 -3.62 1.16 -6.55
CA LEU A 183 -3.80 1.34 -7.98
C LEU A 183 -2.81 0.45 -8.77
N PRO A 184 -3.27 -0.58 -9.50
CA PRO A 184 -2.39 -1.38 -10.31
C PRO A 184 -1.90 -0.51 -11.49
N HIS A 185 -0.67 -0.73 -11.92
CA HIS A 185 -0.11 -0.08 -13.10
C HIS A 185 -0.19 1.47 -13.09
N TYR A 186 0.18 2.12 -11.98
CA TYR A 186 0.23 3.60 -11.90
C TYR A 186 0.88 4.30 -13.12
N PRO A 187 1.96 3.78 -13.75
CA PRO A 187 2.49 4.37 -14.99
C PRO A 187 1.51 4.39 -16.18
N GLU A 188 0.58 3.45 -16.26
CA GLU A 188 -0.44 3.37 -17.33
C GLU A 188 -1.53 4.44 -17.16
N HIS A 189 -1.66 4.97 -15.95
CA HIS A 189 -2.58 6.03 -15.56
C HIS A 189 -1.99 7.45 -15.70
N GLN A 190 -0.88 7.58 -16.43
CA GLN A 190 -0.24 8.87 -16.64
C GLN A 190 -1.15 9.81 -17.44
N GLY A 191 -1.36 11.02 -16.93
CA GLY A 191 -2.27 12.02 -17.50
C GLY A 191 -3.65 12.07 -16.85
N GLU A 192 -4.01 11.06 -16.05
CA GLU A 192 -5.27 11.03 -15.32
C GLU A 192 -5.21 11.81 -14.00
N THR A 193 -6.39 12.15 -13.48
CA THR A 193 -6.59 12.70 -12.14
C THR A 193 -7.22 11.61 -11.26
N PHE A 194 -6.69 11.44 -10.06
CA PHE A 194 -7.13 10.47 -9.05
C PHE A 194 -7.55 11.23 -7.82
N CYS A 195 -8.82 11.16 -7.44
CA CYS A 195 -9.30 11.89 -6.28
C CYS A 195 -9.92 10.93 -5.27
N ALA A 196 -9.49 11.06 -4.02
CA ALA A 196 -10.02 10.25 -2.95
C ALA A 196 -10.16 11.04 -1.66
N ARG A 197 -11.11 10.61 -0.85
CA ARG A 197 -11.31 11.05 0.52
C ARG A 197 -11.27 9.82 1.42
N TYR A 198 -10.30 9.83 2.32
CA TYR A 198 -10.07 8.87 3.37
C TYR A 198 -10.47 9.51 4.69
N GLN A 199 -11.28 8.82 5.48
CA GLN A 199 -11.69 9.29 6.80
C GLN A 199 -11.62 8.15 7.80
N ALA A 200 -10.65 8.21 8.71
CA ALA A 200 -10.55 7.29 9.85
C ALA A 200 -11.20 7.85 11.11
N THR A 201 -11.10 9.16 11.34
CA THR A 201 -11.81 9.91 12.39
C THR A 201 -12.12 11.31 11.87
N LEU A 202 -12.90 12.11 12.60
CA LEU A 202 -13.12 13.52 12.24
C LEU A 202 -11.81 14.35 12.20
N SER A 203 -10.79 13.94 12.96
CA SER A 203 -9.46 14.55 12.97
C SER A 203 -8.46 13.88 12.04
N THR A 204 -8.79 12.71 11.50
CA THR A 204 -7.92 11.93 10.58
C THR A 204 -8.65 11.80 9.25
N VAL A 205 -8.83 12.95 8.60
CA VAL A 205 -9.36 13.04 7.25
C VAL A 205 -8.20 13.37 6.32
N VAL A 206 -7.95 12.51 5.35
CA VAL A 206 -6.98 12.76 4.28
C VAL A 206 -7.79 12.80 3.01
N HIS A 207 -7.75 13.92 2.32
CA HIS A 207 -8.46 14.05 1.07
C HIS A 207 -7.60 14.82 0.09
N GLY A 208 -7.72 14.47 -1.18
CA GLY A 208 -6.92 15.13 -2.19
C GLY A 208 -7.01 14.48 -3.55
N CYS A 209 -6.60 15.25 -4.54
CA CYS A 209 -6.35 14.72 -5.86
C CYS A 209 -4.87 14.61 -6.13
N VAL A 210 -4.53 13.53 -6.81
CA VAL A 210 -3.25 13.34 -7.46
C VAL A 210 -3.48 13.49 -8.96
N CYS A 211 -2.60 14.23 -9.63
CA CYS A 211 -2.60 14.27 -11.09
C CYS A 211 -1.19 14.07 -11.63
N THR A 212 -1.12 13.31 -12.72
CA THR A 212 0.13 12.95 -13.42
C THR A 212 0.24 13.63 -14.78
N ASN A 213 -0.64 14.62 -15.05
CA ASN A 213 -0.65 15.35 -16.29
C ASN A 213 0.56 16.29 -16.39
N PRO A 214 1.42 16.15 -17.42
CA PRO A 214 2.67 16.89 -17.55
C PRO A 214 2.51 18.39 -17.82
N SER A 215 1.30 18.88 -18.06
CA SER A 215 1.04 20.32 -18.26
C SER A 215 1.23 21.18 -17.01
N GLY A 216 1.30 20.57 -15.81
CA GLY A 216 1.44 21.28 -14.53
C GLY A 216 0.24 22.13 -14.11
N GLN A 217 -0.83 22.14 -14.92
CA GLN A 217 -2.08 22.86 -14.67
C GLN A 217 -3.11 22.02 -13.91
N CYS A 218 -2.73 20.82 -13.47
CA CYS A 218 -3.67 19.82 -13.01
C CYS A 218 -3.99 19.91 -11.51
N ASN A 219 -3.24 20.69 -10.73
CA ASN A 219 -3.52 20.96 -9.32
C ASN A 219 -4.06 22.39 -9.05
N GLU A 220 -4.66 23.05 -10.05
CA GLU A 220 -5.41 24.29 -9.83
C GLU A 220 -6.72 24.02 -9.09
N ILE A 221 -6.99 24.75 -7.99
CA ILE A 221 -8.18 24.57 -7.14
C ILE A 221 -9.47 24.69 -7.95
N ASN A 222 -9.61 25.74 -8.77
CA ASN A 222 -10.87 25.96 -9.50
C ASN A 222 -11.18 24.85 -10.51
N LYS A 223 -10.15 24.20 -11.08
CA LYS A 223 -10.32 23.08 -12.01
C LYS A 223 -10.65 21.78 -11.27
N THR A 224 -10.06 21.56 -10.10
CA THR A 224 -10.18 20.29 -9.38
C THR A 224 -11.33 20.28 -8.39
N ARG A 225 -11.68 21.40 -7.75
CA ARG A 225 -12.72 21.47 -6.70
C ARG A 225 -14.10 21.05 -7.18
N SER A 226 -14.54 21.58 -8.33
CA SER A 226 -15.84 21.20 -8.90
C SER A 226 -15.86 19.71 -9.27
N TYR A 227 -14.72 19.17 -9.73
CA TYR A 227 -14.57 17.75 -10.01
C TYR A 227 -14.57 16.92 -8.72
N GLN A 228 -13.86 17.33 -7.68
CA GLN A 228 -13.77 16.66 -6.37
C GLN A 228 -15.14 16.56 -5.71
N LEU A 229 -15.86 17.68 -5.61
CA LEU A 229 -17.20 17.70 -5.01
C LEU A 229 -18.13 16.77 -5.78
N LYS A 230 -18.22 16.96 -7.11
CA LYS A 230 -19.15 16.19 -7.94
C LYS A 230 -18.82 14.70 -8.04
N ASN A 231 -17.55 14.34 -8.22
CA ASN A 231 -17.15 12.97 -8.55
C ASN A 231 -16.63 12.18 -7.34
N VAL A 232 -16.33 12.83 -6.21
CA VAL A 232 -15.90 12.11 -4.99
C VAL A 232 -16.92 12.26 -3.87
N ILE A 233 -17.32 13.49 -3.53
CA ILE A 233 -18.18 13.74 -2.36
C ILE A 233 -19.64 13.42 -2.64
N ASP A 234 -20.16 13.95 -3.75
CA ASP A 234 -21.56 13.85 -4.18
C ASP A 234 -21.80 12.62 -5.07
N ARG A 235 -20.75 11.85 -5.36
CA ARG A 235 -20.88 10.60 -6.09
C ARG A 235 -21.59 9.59 -5.19
N LYS A 236 -22.56 8.87 -5.79
CA LYS A 236 -23.26 7.74 -5.15
C LYS A 236 -23.71 8.01 -3.71
N VAL A 237 -24.24 9.19 -3.40
CA VAL A 237 -24.65 9.53 -2.02
C VAL A 237 -25.69 8.55 -1.47
N ASP A 238 -26.59 8.06 -2.34
CA ASP A 238 -27.61 7.08 -1.98
C ASP A 238 -27.10 5.62 -1.92
N ASP A 239 -25.83 5.39 -2.28
CA ASP A 239 -25.18 4.08 -2.38
C ASP A 239 -23.82 4.13 -1.65
N GLN A 240 -23.90 4.44 -0.33
CA GLN A 240 -22.75 4.50 0.57
C GLN A 240 -22.86 3.43 1.66
N ASN A 241 -21.71 2.86 1.98
CA ASN A 241 -21.50 1.96 3.09
C ASN A 241 -21.30 2.75 4.39
N TYR A 242 -21.85 2.19 5.46
CA TYR A 242 -21.67 2.68 6.82
C TYR A 242 -20.53 1.90 7.46
N CYS A 243 -19.44 2.56 7.82
CA CYS A 243 -18.18 1.94 8.20
C CYS A 243 -17.82 2.27 9.65
N TYR A 244 -17.08 1.39 10.33
CA TYR A 244 -16.41 1.76 11.58
C TYR A 244 -15.36 2.84 11.32
N SER A 245 -15.28 3.83 12.20
CA SER A 245 -14.36 4.96 12.12
C SER A 245 -13.57 5.05 13.42
N LEU A 246 -12.28 4.74 13.39
CA LEU A 246 -11.38 4.87 14.53
C LEU A 246 -9.92 5.03 14.10
N HIS A 247 -9.14 5.66 14.96
CA HIS A 247 -7.68 5.71 14.86
C HIS A 247 -7.13 5.56 16.28
N GLN A 248 -6.46 4.43 16.56
CA GLN A 248 -5.89 4.16 17.88
C GLN A 248 -4.47 3.62 17.78
N LYS A 249 -3.66 3.96 18.79
CA LYS A 249 -2.28 3.48 18.96
C LYS A 249 -2.13 2.79 20.29
N SER A 250 -1.37 1.70 20.33
CA SER A 250 -1.15 0.89 21.52
C SER A 250 0.24 0.27 21.53
N LYS A 251 0.75 -0.08 22.71
CA LYS A 251 1.96 -0.91 22.87
C LYS A 251 1.64 -2.41 22.91
N THR A 252 0.36 -2.76 23.01
CA THR A 252 -0.14 -4.14 23.07
C THR A 252 -1.08 -4.42 21.89
N PRO A 253 -1.21 -5.68 21.45
CA PRO A 253 -2.14 -6.06 20.40
C PRO A 253 -3.57 -5.60 20.68
N PHE A 254 -4.30 -5.24 19.62
CA PHE A 254 -5.71 -4.92 19.71
C PHE A 254 -6.58 -6.18 19.76
N THR A 255 -7.71 -6.07 20.44
CA THR A 255 -8.80 -7.06 20.41
C THR A 255 -10.03 -6.41 19.80
N GLU A 256 -11.08 -7.19 19.51
CA GLU A 256 -12.37 -6.69 19.02
C GLU A 256 -12.98 -5.56 19.86
N VAL A 257 -12.59 -5.44 21.14
CA VAL A 257 -13.08 -4.43 22.08
C VAL A 257 -12.79 -3.00 21.60
N VAL A 258 -11.71 -2.80 20.83
CA VAL A 258 -11.35 -1.47 20.30
C VAL A 258 -12.46 -0.87 19.43
N PHE A 259 -13.23 -1.71 18.73
CA PHE A 259 -14.33 -1.27 17.87
C PHE A 259 -15.60 -0.88 18.65
N ARG A 260 -15.70 -1.19 19.94
CA ARG A 260 -16.86 -0.76 20.75
C ARG A 260 -16.89 0.75 20.98
N GLN A 261 -15.74 1.42 20.84
CA GLN A 261 -15.57 2.86 20.95
C GLN A 261 -15.39 3.52 19.59
N ALA A 262 -15.56 2.77 18.50
CA ALA A 262 -15.46 3.33 17.16
C ALA A 262 -16.67 4.24 16.90
N ASP A 263 -16.38 5.39 16.31
CA ASP A 263 -17.39 6.17 15.63
C ASP A 263 -17.75 5.48 14.31
N THR A 264 -18.51 6.18 13.48
CA THR A 264 -18.96 5.67 12.18
C THR A 264 -18.84 6.74 11.12
N CYS A 265 -18.60 6.35 9.88
CA CYS A 265 -18.62 7.26 8.75
C CYS A 265 -19.17 6.60 7.49
N GLU A 266 -19.48 7.41 6.48
CA GLU A 266 -20.12 6.97 5.24
C GLU A 266 -19.18 7.17 4.05
N GLY A 267 -19.06 6.14 3.21
CA GLY A 267 -18.29 6.20 1.97
C GLY A 267 -18.64 5.06 1.01
N HIS A 268 -18.09 5.09 -0.19
CA HIS A 268 -18.32 4.02 -1.17
C HIS A 268 -17.75 2.68 -0.68
N TYR A 269 -16.66 2.72 0.08
CA TYR A 269 -15.98 1.54 0.61
C TYR A 269 -15.61 1.75 2.07
N CYS A 270 -15.44 0.65 2.80
CA CYS A 270 -14.85 0.66 4.12
C CYS A 270 -13.41 0.14 4.05
N PHE A 271 -12.56 0.63 4.94
CA PHE A 271 -11.19 0.14 5.09
C PHE A 271 -10.85 -0.16 6.54
N VAL A 272 -9.93 -1.10 6.74
CA VAL A 272 -9.24 -1.30 8.01
C VAL A 272 -7.76 -1.55 7.74
N SER A 273 -6.92 -0.97 8.58
CA SER A 273 -5.47 -1.01 8.50
C SER A 273 -4.93 -1.26 9.89
N MET A 274 -3.99 -2.19 10.02
CA MET A 274 -3.28 -2.46 11.25
C MET A 274 -1.79 -2.59 10.97
N THR A 275 -0.96 -1.85 11.69
CA THR A 275 0.48 -2.08 11.75
C THR A 275 0.84 -2.56 13.16
N THR A 276 1.86 -3.40 13.29
CA THR A 276 2.28 -3.98 14.58
C THR A 276 3.66 -3.48 15.03
N SER A 277 4.38 -2.78 14.17
CA SER A 277 5.69 -2.21 14.45
C SER A 277 5.86 -0.81 13.90
N GLU A 278 6.61 0.01 14.62
CA GLU A 278 7.13 1.30 14.16
C GLU A 278 8.65 1.20 13.98
N LEU A 279 9.18 1.76 12.89
CA LEU A 279 10.61 1.89 12.66
C LEU A 279 11.11 3.17 13.32
N VAL A 280 12.13 3.05 14.17
CA VAL A 280 12.72 4.18 14.90
C VAL A 280 14.23 4.16 14.79
N ILE A 281 14.84 5.36 14.90
CA ILE A 281 16.28 5.50 15.08
C ILE A 281 16.58 5.90 16.52
N GLU A 282 17.63 5.32 17.08
CA GLU A 282 18.16 5.68 18.39
C GLU A 282 19.67 5.89 18.34
N SER A 283 20.20 6.74 19.22
CA SER A 283 21.64 6.87 19.37
C SER A 283 22.24 5.63 20.03
N GLU A 284 23.33 5.13 19.47
CA GLU A 284 23.99 3.90 19.90
C GLU A 284 24.52 4.00 21.34
N HIS A 285 24.85 5.22 21.80
CA HIS A 285 25.36 5.49 23.14
C HIS A 285 24.68 6.71 23.79
N GLN A 286 23.73 6.47 24.69
CA GLN A 286 23.17 7.51 25.57
C GLN A 286 24.10 7.85 26.77
N ARG A 287 25.34 7.33 26.80
CA ARG A 287 26.32 7.56 27.85
C ARG A 287 27.72 7.65 27.27
N GLU A 288 28.17 8.87 26.97
CA GLU A 288 29.39 9.48 27.51
C GLU A 288 29.72 10.77 26.74
N ASN A 289 30.02 11.81 27.51
CA ASN A 289 30.44 13.13 27.04
C ASN A 289 31.71 13.03 26.17
N THR A 290 31.54 12.85 24.86
CA THR A 290 32.63 13.16 23.92
C THR A 290 32.05 13.66 22.61
N ARG A 291 32.47 14.88 22.26
CA ARG A 291 32.11 15.59 21.03
C ARG A 291 32.47 14.75 19.80
N GLY A 292 31.52 14.56 18.88
CA GLY A 292 31.86 14.49 17.46
C GLY A 292 31.08 13.52 16.58
N HIS A 293 30.68 12.34 17.07
CA HIS A 293 30.01 11.34 16.22
C HIS A 293 28.87 10.70 17.00
N GLN A 294 27.63 11.03 16.61
CA GLN A 294 26.44 10.31 17.06
C GLN A 294 26.26 9.15 16.09
N ASP A 295 26.67 7.96 16.50
CA ASP A 295 26.26 6.76 15.79
C ASP A 295 24.81 6.43 16.15
N PHE A 296 24.06 6.04 15.12
CA PHE A 296 22.63 5.83 15.15
C PHE A 296 22.32 4.41 14.68
N VAL A 297 21.39 3.76 15.38
CA VAL A 297 20.93 2.40 15.11
C VAL A 297 19.44 2.42 14.82
N GLY A 298 19.04 1.72 13.75
CA GLY A 298 17.64 1.54 13.41
C GLY A 298 17.04 0.31 14.08
N LEU A 299 15.86 0.47 14.67
CA LEU A 299 15.15 -0.56 15.45
C LEU A 299 13.68 -0.62 15.05
N ALA A 300 13.08 -1.81 15.11
CA ALA A 300 11.63 -1.99 15.02
C ALA A 300 11.08 -2.18 16.43
N ARG A 301 10.12 -1.34 16.81
CA ARG A 301 9.46 -1.41 18.12
C ARG A 301 8.05 -1.91 17.96
N PRO A 302 7.58 -2.85 18.82
CA PRO A 302 6.17 -3.19 18.89
C PRO A 302 5.36 -1.94 19.18
N ARG A 303 4.60 -1.50 18.19
CA ARG A 303 3.68 -0.38 18.28
C ARG A 303 2.54 -0.67 17.33
N TYR A 304 1.41 -0.98 17.94
CA TYR A 304 0.21 -1.33 17.23
C TYR A 304 -0.53 -0.04 16.88
N GLU A 305 -0.85 0.15 15.62
CA GLU A 305 -1.71 1.24 15.15
C GLU A 305 -2.83 0.62 14.35
N ILE A 306 -4.06 0.97 14.69
CA ILE A 306 -5.25 0.56 13.94
C ILE A 306 -5.95 1.80 13.41
N LEU A 307 -6.26 1.77 12.12
CA LEU A 307 -7.10 2.76 11.45
C LEU A 307 -8.25 2.01 10.79
N ALA A 308 -9.48 2.41 11.08
CA ALA A 308 -10.67 1.94 10.37
C ALA A 308 -11.47 3.16 9.93
N GLY A 309 -12.08 3.08 8.76
CA GLY A 309 -12.85 4.19 8.24
C GLY A 309 -13.53 3.92 6.92
N CYS A 310 -13.89 5.01 6.24
CA CYS A 310 -14.57 5.02 4.95
C CYS A 310 -13.70 5.69 3.88
N LEU A 311 -13.90 5.24 2.64
CA LEU A 311 -13.27 5.77 1.43
C LEU A 311 -14.34 6.27 0.48
N LYS A 312 -14.12 7.46 -0.07
CA LYS A 312 -14.79 7.94 -1.27
C LYS A 312 -13.74 8.09 -2.37
N VAL A 313 -14.06 7.63 -3.57
CA VAL A 313 -13.16 7.62 -4.74
C VAL A 313 -13.89 8.16 -5.95
N ASP A 314 -13.15 8.72 -6.90
CA ASP A 314 -13.72 9.29 -8.13
C ASP A 314 -14.15 8.24 -9.16
N ASP A 315 -13.52 7.06 -9.16
CA ASP A 315 -13.88 5.93 -10.02
C ASP A 315 -13.70 4.59 -9.27
N ASP A 316 -14.63 3.66 -9.43
CA ASP A 316 -14.57 2.32 -8.82
C ASP A 316 -13.48 1.45 -9.47
N LYS A 317 -13.05 1.77 -10.69
CA LYS A 317 -11.94 1.05 -11.34
C LYS A 317 -10.58 1.33 -10.70
N LYS A 318 -10.50 2.36 -9.86
CA LYS A 318 -9.27 2.84 -9.22
C LYS A 318 -9.08 2.30 -7.80
N ILE A 319 -9.89 1.31 -7.40
CA ILE A 319 -9.81 0.65 -6.10
C ILE A 319 -9.84 -0.86 -6.29
N THR A 320 -9.14 -1.59 -5.44
CA THR A 320 -9.22 -3.06 -5.40
C THR A 320 -9.65 -3.51 -4.01
N LEU A 321 -10.68 -4.35 -3.96
CA LEU A 321 -11.19 -4.95 -2.73
C LEU A 321 -10.29 -6.09 -2.26
N GLY A 322 -10.38 -6.39 -0.96
CA GLY A 322 -9.62 -7.45 -0.31
C GLY A 322 -8.46 -6.93 0.52
N CYS A 323 -7.65 -7.86 1.00
CA CYS A 323 -6.59 -7.57 1.94
C CYS A 323 -5.20 -7.80 1.36
N THR A 324 -4.24 -7.02 1.86
CA THR A 324 -2.81 -7.23 1.67
C THR A 324 -2.20 -7.38 3.05
N THR A 325 -1.37 -8.41 3.22
CA THR A 325 -0.64 -8.61 4.47
C THR A 325 0.84 -8.77 4.21
N GLU A 326 1.62 -8.02 4.96
CA GLU A 326 3.07 -8.11 5.00
C GLU A 326 3.51 -8.81 6.28
N PHE A 327 4.49 -9.71 6.16
CA PHE A 327 5.00 -10.49 7.29
C PHE A 327 6.52 -10.50 7.30
N SER A 328 7.12 -10.42 8.50
CA SER A 328 8.58 -10.57 8.74
C SER A 328 8.97 -11.99 9.15
N ASN A 329 7.99 -12.87 9.32
CA ASN A 329 8.15 -14.30 9.53
C ASN A 329 6.86 -14.99 9.06
N SER A 330 6.76 -16.31 9.16
CA SER A 330 5.59 -17.02 8.63
C SER A 330 4.27 -16.78 9.39
N ASN A 331 4.29 -16.17 10.58
CA ASN A 331 3.13 -16.21 11.49
C ASN A 331 2.69 -14.85 12.04
N GLU A 332 3.51 -13.79 11.98
CA GLU A 332 3.19 -12.49 12.58
C GLU A 332 3.15 -11.39 11.52
N PRO A 333 2.00 -10.70 11.37
CA PRO A 333 1.84 -9.66 10.38
C PRO A 333 2.52 -8.39 10.88
N ILE A 334 3.29 -7.74 10.01
CA ILE A 334 3.82 -6.40 10.26
C ILE A 334 2.76 -5.36 9.93
N ALA A 335 2.04 -5.59 8.83
CA ALA A 335 1.02 -4.71 8.33
C ALA A 335 -0.10 -5.52 7.66
N ILE A 336 -1.34 -5.22 8.03
CA ILE A 336 -2.55 -5.69 7.36
C ILE A 336 -3.28 -4.46 6.86
N HIS A 337 -3.70 -4.49 5.60
CA HIS A 337 -4.55 -3.47 5.02
C HIS A 337 -5.70 -4.17 4.32
N CYS A 338 -6.93 -3.71 4.48
CA CYS A 338 -8.12 -4.30 3.87
C CYS A 338 -9.07 -3.22 3.37
N ILE A 339 -9.72 -3.49 2.23
CA ILE A 339 -10.81 -2.69 1.67
C ILE A 339 -11.98 -3.62 1.38
N CYS A 340 -13.20 -3.21 1.71
CA CYS A 340 -14.42 -3.97 1.50
C CYS A 340 -15.59 -3.03 1.16
N ASP A 341 -16.66 -3.58 0.59
CA ASP A 341 -17.74 -2.83 -0.08
C ASP A 341 -19.14 -3.08 0.52
N SER A 342 -19.22 -3.52 1.77
CA SER A 342 -20.48 -3.71 2.49
C SER A 342 -20.51 -2.96 3.83
N HIS A 343 -21.71 -2.74 4.39
CA HIS A 343 -21.85 -2.09 5.69
C HIS A 343 -21.05 -2.80 6.78
N LEU A 344 -20.29 -2.03 7.55
CA LEU A 344 -19.54 -2.43 8.75
C LEU A 344 -18.58 -3.61 8.51
N CYS A 345 -18.18 -3.86 7.26
CA CYS A 345 -17.29 -4.95 6.90
C CYS A 345 -15.87 -4.77 7.46
N ASN A 346 -15.45 -3.53 7.73
CA ASN A 346 -14.13 -3.17 8.22
C ASN A 346 -13.93 -3.45 9.73
N TYR A 347 -14.35 -4.62 10.16
CA TYR A 347 -14.31 -5.07 11.55
C TYR A 347 -13.09 -5.95 11.85
N TYR A 348 -12.91 -6.29 13.13
CA TYR A 348 -11.79 -7.07 13.64
C TYR A 348 -11.56 -8.41 12.91
N HIS A 349 -12.62 -9.07 12.42
CA HIS A 349 -12.49 -10.36 11.74
C HIS A 349 -11.61 -10.30 10.47
N LEU A 350 -11.60 -9.17 9.74
CA LEU A 350 -10.73 -8.99 8.58
C LEU A 350 -9.24 -8.95 8.97
N LEU A 351 -8.93 -8.64 10.23
CA LEU A 351 -7.56 -8.61 10.75
C LEU A 351 -7.09 -9.98 11.28
N VAL A 352 -8.00 -10.90 11.57
CA VAL A 352 -7.68 -12.18 12.23
C VAL A 352 -7.92 -13.39 11.33
N ASN A 353 -8.96 -13.36 10.48
CA ASN A 353 -9.32 -14.52 9.66
C ASN A 353 -8.31 -14.83 8.55
N MET A 354 -7.37 -13.93 8.23
CA MET A 354 -6.29 -14.24 7.29
C MET A 354 -5.26 -15.26 7.80
N PHE A 355 -5.30 -15.63 9.09
CA PHE A 355 -4.47 -16.72 9.62
C PHE A 355 -5.06 -18.12 9.40
N ILE A 356 -6.31 -18.22 8.93
CA ILE A 356 -7.06 -19.50 8.88
C ILE A 356 -7.50 -19.86 7.45
N LEU A 357 -7.29 -18.99 6.46
CA LEU A 357 -7.81 -19.23 5.11
C LEU A 357 -6.93 -20.19 4.29
N ASP A 358 -7.24 -21.48 4.44
CA ASP A 358 -7.20 -22.46 3.36
C ASP A 358 -7.97 -21.89 2.14
N PRO A 359 -7.51 -22.09 0.89
CA PRO A 359 -8.06 -21.45 -0.31
C PRO A 359 -9.48 -21.89 -0.72
N GLU A 360 -10.20 -22.66 0.10
CA GLU A 360 -11.57 -23.09 -0.21
C GLU A 360 -12.66 -22.07 0.19
N MET A 361 -12.34 -21.00 0.92
CA MET A 361 -13.35 -20.09 1.51
C MET A 361 -13.70 -18.84 0.68
N ASP A 362 -13.16 -18.67 -0.53
CA ASP A 362 -13.50 -17.53 -1.41
C ASP A 362 -14.93 -17.60 -1.99
N GLN A 363 -15.61 -18.75 -1.90
CA GLN A 363 -16.98 -18.91 -2.43
C GLN A 363 -18.09 -18.73 -1.39
N GLU A 364 -17.80 -18.76 -0.09
CA GLU A 364 -18.86 -18.75 0.94
C GLU A 364 -19.16 -17.35 1.51
N ILE A 365 -18.21 -16.40 1.41
CA ILE A 365 -18.40 -15.03 1.92
C ILE A 365 -19.32 -14.20 1.02
N THR A 366 -19.43 -14.52 -0.28
CA THR A 366 -20.36 -13.85 -1.20
C THR A 366 -21.81 -14.37 -1.11
N GLY A 367 -22.05 -15.51 -0.45
CA GLY A 367 -23.38 -16.13 -0.38
C GLY A 367 -24.19 -15.88 0.90
N ASN A 368 -23.54 -15.67 2.04
CA ASN A 368 -24.22 -15.71 3.36
C ASN A 368 -24.51 -14.34 4.00
N LEU A 369 -24.24 -13.22 3.31
CA LEU A 369 -24.58 -11.86 3.78
C LEU A 369 -25.93 -11.32 3.24
N ILE A 370 -26.70 -12.14 2.50
CA ILE A 370 -28.02 -11.74 1.96
C ILE A 370 -29.21 -12.16 2.86
N LEU A 371 -28.98 -12.90 3.96
CA LEU A 371 -30.06 -13.24 4.89
C LEU A 371 -29.63 -13.11 6.35
N ARG A 372 -29.61 -11.87 6.86
CA ARG A 372 -30.09 -11.53 8.21
C ARG A 372 -30.29 -10.03 8.39
#